data_AF-A0A932KCN5-F1
#
_entry.id   AF-A0A932KCN5-F1
#
_cell.length_a   1.000
_cell.length_b   1.000
_cell.length_c   1.000
_cell.angle_alpha   90.00
_cell.angle_beta   90.00
_cell.angle_gamma   90.00
#
_symmetry.space_group_name_H-M   'P 1'
#
loop_
_entity.id
_entity.type
_entity.pdbx_description
1 polymer ?
#
loop_
_entity_poly.entity_id
_entity_poly.type
_entity_poly.pdbx_seq_one_letter_code
_entity_poly.pdbx_strand_id
1 'polypeptide(L)'
;MKRKGQSLAIPEDIWIRSARIFIGLFFVGLGLYKLYNYFLIGDLSLKDHFQFWLDSGYPPAWYAEFLRWGQGHHKLLAAGVVAGQFIPGAFIALNWHVRPAAVIILFLQINVGLGVLKDTGFNDVVGISLWAALFYILAPRKLGQWETSFWRLMTLFLIVLAILHLYNRYNAGDPWVSSVAWHRIHLEKEIMSITPFWKNMVLAISATSFGSFLIAAKWWVDVFFTGVLITRWRLYGALWLTVSMVLQYWTWLLGAGPHAVLWVLVLFAWMTHEEYMIKHDRYIPLLPWKLKYSQNPKHHVRTFFGLTTLTILTTMMFPPLFGLQGTLQWGGVYTDFWCNATVVGAVIPDPEQIPEGVSREYLRSSMDRTVWYGPMHSPETCLAWSRSWCGTLRPANYIVQSAFAYRRGAYLAGKANLCLLPPDGTEKWFKQ
;
A
#
# COMPACT_ATOMS: atom_id res chain seq x y z
N MET A 1 -14.56 -43.79 36.07
CA MET A 1 -13.83 -42.55 35.76
C MET A 1 -14.20 -42.06 34.35
N LYS A 2 -15.11 -41.09 34.23
CA LYS A 2 -15.44 -40.45 32.94
C LYS A 2 -14.29 -39.52 32.55
N ARG A 3 -13.64 -39.76 31.40
CA ARG A 3 -12.60 -38.86 30.85
C ARG A 3 -13.22 -37.47 30.62
N LYS A 4 -12.87 -36.53 31.50
CA LYS A 4 -13.10 -35.10 31.34
C LYS A 4 -12.33 -34.63 30.09
N GLY A 5 -13.07 -34.06 29.13
CA GLY A 5 -12.62 -32.90 28.38
C GLY A 5 -11.49 -33.12 27.37
N GLN A 6 -11.68 -34.00 26.39
CA GLN A 6 -11.18 -33.64 25.06
C GLN A 6 -12.07 -32.49 24.56
N SER A 7 -11.62 -31.26 24.82
CA SER A 7 -12.04 -30.09 24.05
C SER A 7 -11.76 -30.43 22.60
N LEU A 8 -12.77 -30.96 21.88
CA LEU A 8 -12.76 -30.99 20.42
C LEU A 8 -12.51 -29.55 19.99
N ALA A 9 -11.26 -29.26 19.62
CA ALA A 9 -10.90 -27.98 19.04
C ALA A 9 -11.80 -27.81 17.84
N ILE A 10 -12.76 -26.89 17.92
CA ILE A 10 -13.64 -26.57 16.80
C ILE A 10 -12.69 -26.22 15.65
N PRO A 11 -12.69 -27.00 14.56
CA PRO A 11 -11.78 -26.75 13.47
C PRO A 11 -12.06 -25.33 12.98
N GLU A 12 -11.01 -24.52 13.02
CA GLU A 12 -11.06 -23.16 12.52
C GLU A 12 -11.52 -23.18 11.05
N ASP A 13 -12.48 -22.33 10.71
CA ASP A 13 -12.94 -22.21 9.32
C ASP A 13 -11.73 -21.87 8.43
N ILE A 14 -11.60 -22.60 7.31
CA ILE A 14 -10.44 -22.51 6.43
C ILE A 14 -10.19 -21.08 5.96
N TRP A 15 -11.24 -20.29 5.75
CA TRP A 15 -11.11 -18.92 5.25
C TRP A 15 -10.61 -17.95 6.31
N ILE A 16 -11.04 -18.14 7.57
CA ILE A 16 -10.55 -17.36 8.71
C ILE A 16 -9.06 -17.65 8.92
N ARG A 17 -8.65 -18.92 8.81
CA ARG A 17 -7.25 -19.31 8.85
C ARG A 17 -6.45 -18.66 7.71
N SER A 18 -6.95 -18.72 6.48
CA SER A 18 -6.28 -18.11 5.32
C SER A 18 -6.12 -16.60 5.49
N ALA A 19 -7.16 -15.89 5.94
CA ALA A 19 -7.09 -14.46 6.19
C ALA A 19 -6.00 -14.11 7.22
N ARG A 20 -5.90 -14.88 8.30
CA ARG A 20 -4.83 -14.73 9.29
C ARG A 20 -3.45 -14.98 8.71
N ILE A 21 -3.28 -16.04 7.94
CA ILE A 21 -2.00 -16.34 7.29
C ILE A 21 -1.61 -15.18 6.38
N PHE A 22 -2.52 -14.66 5.56
CA PHE A 22 -2.19 -13.55 4.65
C PHE A 22 -1.88 -12.24 5.35
N ILE A 23 -2.61 -11.87 6.41
CA ILE A 23 -2.28 -10.67 7.19
C ILE A 23 -0.95 -10.84 7.92
N GLY A 24 -0.73 -11.99 8.57
CA GLY A 24 0.52 -12.27 9.27
C GLY A 24 1.70 -12.25 8.33
N LEU A 25 1.54 -12.89 7.16
CA LEU A 25 2.49 -12.76 6.08
C LEU A 25 2.64 -11.27 5.75
N PHE A 26 1.65 -10.51 5.27
CA PHE A 26 1.81 -9.09 4.93
C PHE A 26 2.76 -8.27 5.86
N PHE A 27 2.69 -8.44 7.18
CA PHE A 27 3.63 -7.82 8.12
C PHE A 27 5.08 -8.37 8.08
N VAL A 28 5.29 -9.67 7.87
CA VAL A 28 6.61 -10.27 7.60
C VAL A 28 7.30 -9.57 6.43
N GLY A 29 6.63 -9.39 5.31
CA GLY A 29 7.25 -8.76 4.14
C GLY A 29 7.33 -7.25 4.22
N LEU A 30 6.47 -6.57 4.99
CA LEU A 30 6.76 -5.19 5.40
C LEU A 30 8.09 -5.12 6.18
N GLY A 31 8.31 -6.06 7.10
CA GLY A 31 9.57 -6.20 7.83
C GLY A 31 10.75 -6.45 6.90
N LEU A 32 10.63 -7.40 5.97
CA LEU A 32 11.68 -7.69 4.98
C LEU A 32 11.97 -6.50 4.06
N TYR A 33 10.93 -5.80 3.61
CA TYR A 33 11.11 -4.59 2.80
C TYR A 33 11.87 -3.51 3.56
N LYS A 34 11.54 -3.29 4.83
CA LYS A 34 12.27 -2.32 5.65
C LYS A 34 13.69 -2.77 5.95
N LEU A 35 13.92 -4.07 6.20
CA LEU A 35 15.27 -4.62 6.34
C LEU A 35 16.10 -4.32 5.10
N TYR A 36 15.52 -4.57 3.94
CA TYR A 36 16.15 -4.33 2.66
C TYR A 36 16.48 -2.85 2.45
N ASN A 37 15.52 -1.95 2.63
CA ASN A 37 15.71 -0.52 2.36
C ASN A 37 16.53 0.22 3.42
N TYR A 38 16.42 -0.15 4.71
CA TYR A 38 17.13 0.54 5.78
C TYR A 38 18.57 0.03 5.97
N PHE A 39 18.84 -1.25 5.67
CA PHE A 39 20.13 -1.86 6.01
C PHE A 39 20.89 -2.44 4.82
N LEU A 40 20.21 -2.99 3.81
CA LEU A 40 20.90 -3.65 2.69
C LEU A 40 21.23 -2.68 1.56
N ILE A 41 20.23 -1.92 1.09
CA ILE A 41 20.48 -0.82 0.16
C ILE A 41 20.92 0.45 0.92
N GLY A 42 20.29 0.74 2.05
CA GLY A 42 20.53 1.98 2.81
C GLY A 42 19.90 3.23 2.17
N ASP A 43 19.02 3.06 1.19
CA ASP A 43 18.37 4.16 0.49
C ASP A 43 17.35 4.90 1.38
N LEU A 44 16.75 4.24 2.37
CA LEU A 44 15.82 4.93 3.28
C LEU A 44 16.45 5.12 4.66
N SER A 45 16.44 6.35 5.14
CA SER A 45 16.93 6.72 6.46
C SER A 45 15.77 7.13 7.34
N LEU A 46 15.58 6.46 8.48
CA LEU A 46 14.56 6.83 9.45
C LEU A 46 14.83 8.24 10.03
N LYS A 47 16.10 8.65 10.09
CA LYS A 47 16.50 10.02 10.48
C LYS A 47 15.89 11.06 9.55
N ASP A 48 15.91 10.81 8.24
CA ASP A 48 15.42 11.77 7.23
C ASP A 48 13.89 11.86 7.27
N HIS A 49 13.21 10.73 7.49
CA HIS A 49 11.74 10.73 7.70
C HIS A 49 11.36 11.52 8.95
N PHE A 50 12.08 11.33 10.06
CA PHE A 50 11.84 12.10 11.28
C PHE A 50 12.10 13.59 11.07
N GLN A 51 13.17 13.95 10.36
CA GLN A 51 13.48 15.35 10.06
C GLN A 51 12.36 15.97 9.23
N PHE A 52 11.93 15.30 8.16
CA PHE A 52 10.83 15.75 7.32
C PHE A 52 9.53 15.98 8.11
N TRP A 53 9.16 15.05 9.01
CA TRP A 53 7.96 15.21 9.84
C TRP A 53 8.08 16.38 10.82
N LEU A 54 9.26 16.57 11.42
CA LEU A 54 9.54 17.69 12.31
C LEU A 54 9.46 19.03 11.55
N ASP A 55 10.07 19.12 10.38
CA ASP A 55 10.09 20.32 9.53
C ASP A 55 8.69 20.67 9.02
N SER A 56 7.88 19.66 8.71
CA SER A 56 6.49 19.82 8.30
C SER A 56 5.54 20.15 9.47
N GLY A 57 6.03 20.08 10.72
CA GLY A 57 5.23 20.35 11.91
C GLY A 57 4.12 19.33 12.17
N TYR A 58 4.20 18.13 11.58
CA TYR A 58 3.20 17.06 11.70
C TYR A 58 3.04 16.47 13.11
N PRO A 59 4.12 16.16 13.85
CA PRO A 59 3.98 15.52 15.15
C PRO A 59 3.46 16.51 16.22
N PRO A 60 2.78 16.02 17.27
CA PRO A 60 2.55 16.79 18.48
C PRO A 60 3.87 17.26 19.11
N ALA A 61 3.86 18.43 19.75
CA ALA A 61 5.07 19.02 20.34
C ALA A 61 5.76 18.08 21.35
N TRP A 62 4.99 17.35 22.16
CA TRP A 62 5.51 16.39 23.13
C TRP A 62 6.12 15.14 22.47
N TYR A 63 5.70 14.78 21.26
CA TYR A 63 6.24 13.63 20.50
C TYR A 63 7.46 14.03 19.67
N ALA A 64 7.59 15.31 19.31
CA ALA A 64 8.73 15.83 18.58
C ALA A 64 10.07 15.56 19.29
N GLU A 65 10.11 15.64 20.63
CA GLU A 65 11.33 15.33 21.39
C GLU A 65 11.75 13.86 21.25
N PHE A 66 10.79 12.94 21.23
CA PHE A 66 11.07 11.52 20.97
C PHE A 66 11.64 11.32 19.57
N LEU A 67 11.10 12.01 18.56
CA LEU A 67 11.61 11.94 17.19
C LEU A 67 13.04 12.49 17.09
N ARG A 68 13.35 13.62 17.76
CA ARG A 68 14.71 14.18 17.82
C ARG A 68 15.70 13.25 18.51
N TRP A 69 15.32 12.65 19.64
CA TRP A 69 16.13 11.59 20.27
C TRP A 69 16.32 10.40 19.33
N GLY A 70 15.26 10.02 18.62
CA GLY A 70 15.24 8.93 17.66
C GLY A 70 16.14 9.15 16.44
N GLN A 71 16.38 10.40 16.03
CA GLN A 71 17.36 10.72 14.98
C GLN A 71 18.79 10.29 15.36
N GLY A 72 19.17 10.47 16.63
CA GLY A 72 20.45 10.01 17.17
C GLY A 72 20.59 8.49 17.25
N HIS A 73 19.46 7.77 17.30
CA HIS A 73 19.38 6.31 17.46
C HIS A 73 18.69 5.61 16.28
N HIS A 74 18.67 6.26 15.11
CA HIS A 74 17.82 5.86 13.98
C HIS A 74 18.06 4.42 13.50
N LYS A 75 19.31 3.92 13.54
CA LYS A 75 19.63 2.53 13.17
C LYS A 75 19.04 1.52 14.15
N LEU A 76 19.12 1.80 15.45
CA LEU A 76 18.54 0.94 16.48
C LEU A 76 17.01 0.91 16.35
N LEU A 77 16.39 2.08 16.16
CA LEU A 77 14.95 2.18 15.93
C LEU A 77 14.52 1.50 14.63
N ALA A 78 15.29 1.65 13.55
CA ALA A 78 15.03 0.95 12.28
C ALA A 78 15.06 -0.58 12.48
N ALA A 79 16.03 -1.11 13.22
CA ALA A 79 16.11 -2.53 13.56
C ALA A 79 14.92 -2.96 14.42
N GLY A 80 14.53 -2.14 15.40
CA GLY A 80 13.34 -2.37 16.23
C GLY A 80 12.04 -2.39 15.42
N VAL A 81 11.89 -1.47 14.46
CA VAL A 81 10.73 -1.43 13.55
C VAL A 81 10.70 -2.66 12.64
N VAL A 82 11.84 -3.06 12.09
CA VAL A 82 11.95 -4.29 11.27
C VAL A 82 11.55 -5.51 12.09
N ALA A 83 12.18 -5.70 13.26
CA ALA A 83 11.90 -6.85 14.12
C ALA A 83 10.45 -6.86 14.61
N GLY A 84 9.93 -5.69 15.00
CA GLY A 84 8.56 -5.52 15.49
C GLY A 84 7.48 -5.63 14.41
N GLN A 85 7.84 -5.65 13.13
CA GLN A 85 6.91 -6.02 12.05
C GLN A 85 7.10 -7.48 11.63
N PHE A 86 8.35 -7.92 11.47
CA PHE A 86 8.69 -9.25 11.00
C PHE A 86 8.26 -10.35 11.98
N ILE A 87 8.67 -10.24 13.24
CA ILE A 87 8.43 -11.29 14.26
C ILE A 87 6.93 -11.39 14.58
N PRO A 88 6.21 -10.29 14.87
CA PRO A 88 4.77 -10.36 15.07
C PRO A 88 4.00 -10.86 13.85
N GLY A 89 4.41 -10.49 12.63
CA GLY A 89 3.84 -11.03 11.41
C GLY A 89 3.93 -12.55 11.33
N ALA A 90 5.11 -13.11 11.60
CA ALA A 90 5.33 -14.56 11.63
C ALA A 90 4.47 -15.24 12.71
N PHE A 91 4.37 -14.64 13.89
CA PHE A 91 3.54 -15.13 14.99
C PHE A 91 2.05 -15.16 14.62
N ILE A 92 1.54 -14.11 13.97
CA ILE A 92 0.17 -14.09 13.45
C ILE A 92 -0.03 -15.19 12.40
N ALA A 93 0.88 -15.30 11.43
CA ALA A 93 0.77 -16.27 10.34
C ALA A 93 0.75 -17.73 10.86
N LEU A 94 1.60 -18.03 11.85
CA LEU A 94 1.71 -19.34 12.48
C LEU A 94 0.66 -19.62 13.55
N ASN A 95 -0.25 -18.68 13.80
CA ASN A 95 -1.24 -18.73 14.89
C ASN A 95 -0.61 -18.90 16.29
N TRP A 96 0.57 -18.32 16.52
CA TRP A 96 1.31 -18.45 17.76
C TRP A 96 1.39 -17.09 18.46
N HIS A 97 0.94 -17.00 19.72
CA HIS A 97 0.91 -15.75 20.48
C HIS A 97 0.33 -14.54 19.71
N VAL A 98 -0.74 -14.77 18.94
CA VAL A 98 -1.37 -13.79 18.04
C VAL A 98 -1.72 -12.47 18.74
N ARG A 99 -2.25 -12.53 19.97
CA ARG A 99 -2.63 -11.32 20.72
C ARG A 99 -1.42 -10.47 21.12
N PRO A 100 -0.38 -11.00 21.80
CA PRO A 100 0.86 -10.26 22.02
C PRO A 100 1.47 -9.68 20.74
N ALA A 101 1.50 -10.47 19.65
CA ALA A 101 1.99 -10.00 18.36
C ALA A 101 1.19 -8.80 17.85
N ALA A 102 -0.13 -8.87 17.91
CA ALA A 102 -1.01 -7.77 17.50
C ALA A 102 -0.86 -6.52 18.38
N VAL A 103 -0.57 -6.65 19.68
CA VAL A 103 -0.24 -5.50 20.56
C VAL A 103 1.05 -4.80 20.11
N ILE A 104 2.07 -5.56 19.71
CA ILE A 104 3.32 -4.97 19.19
C ILE A 104 3.05 -4.21 17.89
N ILE A 105 2.27 -4.78 16.97
CA ILE A 105 1.88 -4.10 15.73
C ILE A 105 1.09 -2.83 16.06
N LEU A 106 0.11 -2.91 16.96
CA LEU A 106 -0.67 -1.74 17.39
C LEU A 106 0.25 -0.62 17.88
N PHE A 107 1.18 -0.94 18.78
CA PHE A 107 2.15 0.01 19.32
C PHE A 107 2.98 0.68 18.22
N LEU A 108 3.50 -0.10 17.26
CA LEU A 108 4.28 0.46 16.16
C LEU A 108 3.47 1.40 15.27
N GLN A 109 2.22 1.02 14.94
CA GLN A 109 1.39 1.82 14.05
C GLN A 109 0.90 3.10 14.73
N ILE A 110 0.64 3.07 16.04
CA ILE A 110 0.37 4.29 16.82
C ILE A 110 1.55 5.26 16.74
N ASN A 111 2.79 4.76 16.88
CA ASN A 111 3.98 5.62 16.79
C ASN A 111 4.12 6.27 15.41
N VAL A 112 3.89 5.53 14.33
CA VAL A 112 3.88 6.11 12.97
C VAL A 112 2.76 7.15 12.85
N GLY A 113 1.55 6.83 13.32
CA GLY A 113 0.42 7.74 13.31
C GLY A 113 0.66 9.04 14.10
N LEU A 114 1.36 8.97 15.23
CA LEU A 114 1.76 10.15 16.00
C LEU A 114 2.79 11.00 15.26
N GLY A 115 3.68 10.38 14.48
CA GLY A 115 4.66 11.09 13.65
C GLY A 115 4.02 11.95 12.57
N VAL A 116 2.90 11.50 12.01
CA VAL A 116 2.18 12.17 10.90
C VAL A 116 0.81 12.72 11.31
N LEU A 117 0.57 12.97 12.61
CA LEU A 117 -0.77 13.19 13.14
C LEU A 117 -1.52 14.38 12.52
N LYS A 118 -0.81 15.48 12.25
CA LYS A 118 -1.39 16.69 11.64
C LYS A 118 -1.29 16.72 10.12
N ASP A 119 -0.82 15.65 9.49
CA ASP A 119 -0.92 15.53 8.05
C ASP A 119 -2.40 15.61 7.62
N THR A 120 -2.65 16.36 6.56
CA THR A 120 -4.00 16.55 6.01
C THR A 120 -4.48 15.31 5.25
N GLY A 121 -3.57 14.41 4.87
CA GLY A 121 -3.87 13.12 4.28
C GLY A 121 -4.04 12.02 5.33
N PHE A 122 -5.09 11.20 5.20
CA PHE A 122 -5.22 9.99 6.00
C PHE A 122 -4.21 8.93 5.53
N ASN A 123 -3.37 8.41 6.43
CA ASN A 123 -2.45 7.33 6.08
C ASN A 123 -3.17 5.97 6.11
N ASP A 124 -3.63 5.54 4.93
CA ASP A 124 -4.36 4.27 4.75
C ASP A 124 -3.63 3.08 5.39
N VAL A 125 -2.31 2.96 5.17
CA VAL A 125 -1.52 1.82 5.70
C VAL A 125 -1.60 1.79 7.22
N VAL A 126 -1.41 2.93 7.88
CA VAL A 126 -1.44 3.04 9.34
C VAL A 126 -2.84 2.73 9.86
N GLY A 127 -3.88 3.38 9.33
CA GLY A 127 -5.24 3.22 9.82
C GLY A 127 -5.77 1.79 9.66
N ILE A 128 -5.52 1.16 8.51
CA ILE A 128 -5.95 -0.23 8.27
C ILE A 128 -5.10 -1.20 9.10
N SER A 129 -3.81 -0.92 9.32
CA SER A 129 -2.96 -1.74 10.21
C SER A 129 -3.42 -1.67 11.67
N LEU A 130 -3.87 -0.49 12.14
CA LEU A 130 -4.48 -0.33 13.47
C LEU A 130 -5.75 -1.17 13.58
N TRP A 131 -6.60 -1.16 12.54
CA TRP A 131 -7.78 -2.03 12.50
C TRP A 131 -7.41 -3.51 12.57
N ALA A 132 -6.44 -3.96 11.77
CA ALA A 132 -5.99 -5.36 11.77
C ALA A 132 -5.42 -5.77 13.13
N ALA A 133 -4.64 -4.90 13.78
CA ALA A 133 -4.11 -5.14 15.11
C ALA A 133 -5.22 -5.25 16.16
N LEU A 134 -6.14 -4.28 16.21
CA LEU A 134 -7.28 -4.29 17.13
C LEU A 134 -8.18 -5.51 16.91
N PHE A 135 -8.38 -5.89 15.65
CA PHE A 135 -9.13 -7.09 15.29
C PHE A 135 -8.55 -8.34 15.98
N TYR A 136 -7.24 -8.56 15.91
CA TYR A 136 -6.61 -9.73 16.56
C TYR A 136 -6.48 -9.61 18.08
N ILE A 137 -6.35 -8.40 18.63
CA ILE A 137 -6.34 -8.16 20.08
C ILE A 137 -7.71 -8.54 20.68
N LEU A 138 -8.79 -8.06 20.04
CA LEU A 138 -10.17 -8.22 20.50
C LEU A 138 -10.78 -9.56 20.07
N ALA A 139 -10.17 -10.27 19.12
CA ALA A 139 -10.65 -11.56 18.65
C ALA A 139 -10.84 -12.54 19.83
N PRO A 140 -12.04 -13.15 19.99
CA PRO A 140 -12.32 -14.09 21.06
C PRO A 140 -11.47 -15.35 20.91
N ARG A 141 -11.17 -16.02 22.03
CA ARG A 141 -10.40 -17.28 22.00
C ARG A 141 -11.14 -18.42 21.30
N LYS A 142 -12.48 -18.37 21.26
CA LYS A 142 -13.32 -19.31 20.54
C LYS A 142 -14.05 -18.57 19.43
N LEU A 143 -14.01 -19.13 18.22
CA LEU A 143 -14.72 -18.60 17.06
C LEU A 143 -16.21 -18.39 17.39
N GLY A 144 -16.77 -17.28 16.90
CA GLY A 144 -18.18 -16.94 17.10
C GLY A 144 -18.53 -16.30 18.45
N GLN A 145 -17.62 -16.25 19.42
CA GLN A 145 -17.86 -15.57 20.70
C GLN A 145 -17.55 -14.07 20.65
N TRP A 146 -17.60 -13.45 19.47
CA TRP A 146 -17.50 -12.00 19.39
C TRP A 146 -18.71 -11.42 20.11
N GLU A 147 -18.48 -10.59 21.12
CA GLU A 147 -19.58 -9.80 21.67
C GLU A 147 -20.09 -8.89 20.56
N THR A 148 -21.42 -8.86 20.40
CA THR A 148 -22.04 -8.12 19.30
C THR A 148 -21.61 -6.66 19.30
N SER A 149 -21.50 -6.03 20.47
CA SER A 149 -21.08 -4.64 20.61
C SER A 149 -19.67 -4.40 20.07
N PHE A 150 -18.72 -5.30 20.36
CA PHE A 150 -17.36 -5.20 19.82
C PHE A 150 -17.32 -5.42 18.32
N TRP A 151 -18.05 -6.39 17.78
CA TRP A 151 -18.10 -6.59 16.33
C TRP A 151 -18.70 -5.40 15.59
N ARG A 152 -19.74 -4.79 16.15
CA ARG A 152 -20.33 -3.54 15.63
C ARG A 152 -19.33 -2.40 15.65
N LEU A 153 -18.59 -2.24 16.76
CA LEU A 153 -17.55 -1.22 16.87
C LEU A 153 -16.43 -1.43 15.83
N MET A 154 -15.96 -2.67 15.65
CA MET A 154 -14.96 -2.99 14.64
C MET A 154 -15.47 -2.73 13.22
N THR A 155 -16.75 -3.03 12.95
CA THR A 155 -17.37 -2.73 11.64
C THR A 155 -17.49 -1.23 11.44
N LEU A 156 -17.94 -0.48 12.44
CA LEU A 156 -18.01 0.98 12.37
C LEU A 156 -16.62 1.58 12.13
N PHE A 157 -15.60 1.07 12.82
CA PHE A 157 -14.23 1.51 12.62
C PHE A 157 -13.77 1.25 11.17
N LEU A 158 -14.08 0.08 10.59
CA LEU A 158 -13.78 -0.21 9.19
C LEU A 158 -14.47 0.77 8.23
N ILE A 159 -15.74 1.11 8.49
CA ILE A 159 -16.51 2.06 7.68
C ILE A 159 -15.89 3.46 7.75
N VAL A 160 -15.49 3.91 8.94
CA VAL A 160 -14.80 5.20 9.11
C VAL A 160 -13.51 5.22 8.29
N LEU A 161 -12.70 4.15 8.34
CA LEU A 161 -11.49 4.06 7.54
C LEU A 161 -11.79 4.08 6.02
N ALA A 162 -12.87 3.44 5.58
CA ALA A 162 -13.28 3.46 4.18
C ALA A 162 -13.72 4.87 3.74
N ILE A 163 -14.43 5.61 4.59
CA ILE A 163 -14.80 7.01 4.35
C ILE A 163 -13.55 7.89 4.27
N LEU A 164 -12.59 7.72 5.18
CA LEU A 164 -11.33 8.47 5.15
C LEU A 164 -10.51 8.16 3.89
N HIS A 165 -10.47 6.90 3.46
CA HIS A 165 -9.86 6.51 2.20
C HIS A 165 -10.55 7.19 1.01
N LEU A 166 -11.89 7.18 0.95
CA LEU A 166 -12.65 7.88 -0.09
C LEU A 166 -12.42 9.38 -0.07
N TYR A 167 -12.26 9.99 1.10
CA TYR A 167 -11.91 11.40 1.25
C TYR A 167 -10.52 11.71 0.67
N ASN A 168 -9.51 10.87 0.93
CA ASN A 168 -8.20 11.02 0.29
C ASN A 168 -8.32 10.95 -1.24
N ARG A 169 -9.09 9.98 -1.76
CA ARG A 169 -9.32 9.83 -3.20
C ARG A 169 -10.10 11.00 -3.80
N TYR A 170 -11.05 11.55 -3.05
CA TYR A 170 -11.76 12.78 -3.42
C TYR A 170 -10.80 13.94 -3.60
N ASN A 171 -9.89 14.15 -2.64
CA ASN A 171 -8.88 15.20 -2.70
C ASN A 171 -7.85 14.97 -3.82
N ALA A 172 -7.60 13.71 -4.20
CA ALA A 172 -6.81 13.36 -5.38
C ALA A 172 -7.53 13.60 -6.72
N GLY A 173 -8.83 13.92 -6.69
CA GLY A 173 -9.63 14.27 -7.85
C GLY A 173 -10.38 13.11 -8.52
N ASP A 174 -10.37 11.91 -7.93
CA ASP A 174 -11.07 10.71 -8.47
C ASP A 174 -12.53 10.90 -8.91
N PRO A 175 -13.38 11.69 -8.22
CA PRO A 175 -14.79 11.83 -8.60
C PRO A 175 -14.99 12.60 -9.91
N TRP A 176 -13.97 13.31 -10.38
CA TRP A 176 -14.10 14.33 -11.43
C TRP A 176 -13.55 13.83 -12.75
N VAL A 177 -14.33 13.98 -13.82
CA VAL A 177 -13.89 13.65 -15.19
C VAL A 177 -12.65 14.45 -15.60
N SER A 178 -12.49 15.67 -15.08
CA SER A 178 -11.32 16.52 -15.32
C SER A 178 -9.99 15.90 -14.86
N SER A 179 -10.00 15.03 -13.86
CA SER A 179 -8.80 14.32 -13.40
C SER A 179 -8.46 13.10 -14.26
N VAL A 180 -9.38 12.63 -15.11
CA VAL A 180 -9.18 11.38 -15.88
C VAL A 180 -8.07 11.55 -16.91
N ALA A 181 -7.92 12.73 -17.51
CA ALA A 181 -6.82 13.00 -18.42
C ALA A 181 -5.46 12.81 -17.72
N TRP A 182 -5.34 13.31 -16.49
CA TRP A 182 -4.16 13.08 -15.67
C TRP A 182 -3.98 11.60 -15.34
N HIS A 183 -5.02 10.91 -14.86
CA HIS A 183 -4.97 9.47 -14.57
C HIS A 183 -4.59 8.62 -15.79
N ARG A 184 -5.04 8.99 -16.99
CA ARG A 184 -4.71 8.28 -18.23
C ARG A 184 -3.26 8.48 -18.60
N ILE A 185 -2.77 9.72 -18.59
CA ILE A 185 -1.36 10.02 -18.84
C ILE A 185 -0.49 9.28 -17.83
N HIS A 186 -0.90 9.30 -16.56
CA HIS A 186 -0.25 8.59 -15.49
C HIS A 186 -0.24 7.08 -15.74
N LEU A 187 -1.38 6.46 -16.07
CA LEU A 187 -1.46 5.04 -16.39
C LEU A 187 -0.59 4.66 -17.59
N GLU A 188 -0.65 5.47 -18.66
CA GLU A 188 0.08 5.28 -19.91
C GLU A 188 1.58 5.33 -19.66
N LYS A 189 2.04 6.42 -19.06
CA LYS A 189 3.46 6.70 -18.91
C LYS A 189 4.05 6.04 -17.68
N GLU A 190 3.28 5.67 -16.67
CA GLU A 190 3.90 5.61 -15.33
C GLU A 190 3.57 4.40 -14.49
N ILE A 191 2.63 3.58 -14.94
CA ILE A 191 2.14 2.47 -14.14
C ILE A 191 2.27 1.17 -14.91
N MET A 192 2.74 0.16 -14.20
CA MET A 192 2.57 -1.22 -14.61
C MET A 192 1.21 -1.70 -14.18
N SER A 193 0.58 -2.40 -15.10
CA SER A 193 -0.55 -3.27 -14.81
C SER A 193 -0.06 -4.71 -14.68
N ILE A 194 -0.93 -5.59 -14.19
CA ILE A 194 -0.67 -7.03 -14.13
C ILE A 194 -0.28 -7.63 -15.50
N THR A 195 -0.82 -7.10 -16.61
CA THR A 195 -0.40 -7.46 -17.97
C THR A 195 -0.45 -6.25 -18.92
N PRO A 196 0.36 -6.23 -19.99
CA PRO A 196 0.27 -5.21 -21.04
C PRO A 196 -1.11 -5.16 -21.71
N PHE A 197 -1.74 -6.33 -21.89
CA PHE A 197 -3.09 -6.41 -22.44
C PHE A 197 -4.10 -5.68 -21.54
N TRP A 198 -4.09 -5.93 -20.23
CA TRP A 198 -4.97 -5.24 -19.29
C TRP A 198 -4.74 -3.73 -19.31
N LYS A 199 -3.47 -3.28 -19.29
CA LYS A 199 -3.11 -1.87 -19.39
C LYS A 199 -3.70 -1.22 -20.65
N ASN A 200 -3.45 -1.82 -21.82
CA ASN A 200 -3.90 -1.29 -23.10
C ASN A 200 -5.43 -1.29 -23.20
N MET A 201 -6.11 -2.29 -22.63
CA MET A 201 -7.56 -2.32 -22.57
C MET A 201 -8.12 -1.15 -21.72
N VAL A 202 -7.57 -0.93 -20.52
CA VAL A 202 -7.98 0.19 -19.66
C VAL A 202 -7.68 1.54 -20.33
N LEU A 203 -6.51 1.67 -20.98
CA LEU A 203 -6.17 2.87 -21.74
C LEU A 203 -7.12 3.12 -22.90
N ALA A 204 -7.45 2.08 -23.68
CA ALA A 204 -8.40 2.18 -24.79
C ALA A 204 -9.79 2.60 -24.32
N ILE A 205 -10.28 2.02 -23.21
CA ILE A 205 -11.55 2.43 -22.60
C ILE A 205 -11.45 3.90 -22.16
N SER A 206 -10.42 4.26 -21.39
CA SER A 206 -10.21 5.61 -20.85
C SER A 206 -10.10 6.70 -21.92
N ALA A 207 -9.71 6.34 -23.14
CA ALA A 207 -9.62 7.27 -24.27
C ALA A 207 -10.99 7.70 -24.82
N THR A 208 -12.04 6.95 -24.51
CA THR A 208 -13.41 7.29 -24.90
C THR A 208 -14.06 8.23 -23.88
N SER A 209 -15.01 9.05 -24.33
CA SER A 209 -15.82 9.90 -23.45
C SER A 209 -16.54 9.06 -22.39
N PHE A 210 -17.11 7.92 -22.80
CA PHE A 210 -17.75 6.96 -21.91
C PHE A 210 -16.79 6.38 -20.86
N GLY A 211 -15.58 6.00 -21.26
CA GLY A 211 -14.59 5.46 -20.33
C GLY A 211 -14.12 6.48 -19.29
N SER A 212 -14.10 7.77 -19.63
CA SER A 212 -13.82 8.81 -18.65
C SER A 212 -14.92 8.91 -17.59
N PHE A 213 -16.18 8.75 -17.98
CA PHE A 213 -17.28 8.61 -17.02
C PHE A 213 -17.15 7.34 -16.18
N LEU A 214 -16.76 6.20 -16.76
CA LEU A 214 -16.58 4.95 -16.01
C LEU A 214 -15.49 5.07 -14.92
N ILE A 215 -14.37 5.72 -15.23
CA ILE A 215 -13.28 5.94 -14.27
C ILE A 215 -13.76 6.83 -13.12
N ALA A 216 -14.40 7.95 -13.43
CA ALA A 216 -14.95 8.84 -12.40
C ALA A 216 -16.08 8.17 -11.58
N ALA A 217 -16.93 7.36 -12.25
CA ALA A 217 -18.03 6.64 -11.62
C ALA A 217 -17.55 5.62 -10.57
N LYS A 218 -16.35 5.05 -10.73
CA LYS A 218 -15.76 4.12 -9.75
C LYS A 218 -15.79 4.69 -8.33
N TRP A 219 -15.41 5.96 -8.14
CA TRP A 219 -15.44 6.60 -6.82
C TRP A 219 -16.87 6.67 -6.24
N TRP A 220 -17.86 7.07 -7.05
CA TRP A 220 -19.25 7.14 -6.62
C TRP A 220 -19.84 5.77 -6.27
N VAL A 221 -19.45 4.75 -7.03
CA VAL A 221 -19.84 3.37 -6.75
C VAL A 221 -19.21 2.89 -5.43
N ASP A 222 -17.94 3.21 -5.18
CA ASP A 222 -17.27 2.90 -3.91
C ASP A 222 -17.92 3.64 -2.72
N VAL A 223 -18.36 4.90 -2.88
CA VAL A 223 -19.17 5.63 -1.88
C VAL A 223 -20.47 4.90 -1.59
N PHE A 224 -21.22 4.51 -2.63
CA PHE A 224 -22.47 3.79 -2.49
C PHE A 224 -22.27 2.48 -1.70
N PHE A 225 -21.28 1.66 -2.09
CA PHE A 225 -21.03 0.38 -1.42
C PHE A 225 -20.41 0.51 -0.03
N THR A 226 -19.73 1.62 0.26
CA THR A 226 -19.35 1.98 1.63
C THR A 226 -20.59 2.27 2.49
N GLY A 227 -21.58 2.98 1.96
CA GLY A 227 -22.88 3.15 2.61
C GLY A 227 -23.63 1.83 2.83
N VAL A 228 -23.53 0.90 1.88
CA VAL A 228 -24.11 -0.45 1.99
C VAL A 228 -23.56 -1.23 3.19
N LEU A 229 -22.34 -0.96 3.67
CA LEU A 229 -21.74 -1.60 4.85
C LEU A 229 -22.53 -1.36 6.16
N ILE A 230 -23.32 -0.29 6.24
CA ILE A 230 -24.18 0.02 7.40
C ILE A 230 -25.46 -0.83 7.37
N THR A 231 -25.82 -1.35 6.21
CA THR A 231 -27.08 -2.06 5.97
C THR A 231 -26.94 -3.56 6.23
N ARG A 232 -28.07 -4.27 6.11
CA ARG A 232 -28.08 -5.74 6.09
C ARG A 232 -27.33 -6.34 4.88
N TRP A 233 -27.10 -5.57 3.81
CA TRP A 233 -26.42 -6.04 2.61
C TRP A 233 -24.90 -5.84 2.66
N ARG A 234 -24.35 -5.54 3.84
CA ARG A 234 -22.94 -5.21 4.05
C ARG A 234 -21.94 -6.22 3.50
N LEU A 235 -22.28 -7.52 3.45
CA LEU A 235 -21.41 -8.51 2.82
C LEU A 235 -21.23 -8.25 1.32
N TYR A 236 -22.29 -7.84 0.62
CA TYR A 236 -22.21 -7.44 -0.79
C TYR A 236 -21.46 -6.11 -0.97
N GLY A 237 -21.60 -5.19 -0.01
CA GLY A 237 -20.78 -3.98 0.03
C GLY A 237 -19.29 -4.28 0.12
N ALA A 238 -18.89 -5.11 1.09
CA ALA A 238 -17.51 -5.51 1.26
C ALA A 238 -16.97 -6.32 0.07
N LEU A 239 -17.82 -7.17 -0.53
CA LEU A 239 -17.51 -7.92 -1.74
C LEU A 239 -17.14 -6.97 -2.88
N TRP A 240 -18.01 -5.99 -3.17
CA TRP A 240 -17.75 -5.00 -4.21
C TRP A 240 -16.47 -4.21 -3.92
N LEU A 241 -16.32 -3.67 -2.71
CA LEU A 241 -15.14 -2.91 -2.33
C LEU A 241 -13.85 -3.73 -2.50
N THR A 242 -13.89 -5.02 -2.18
CA THR A 242 -12.75 -5.92 -2.39
C THR A 242 -12.43 -6.08 -3.88
N VAL A 243 -13.45 -6.30 -4.72
CA VAL A 243 -13.27 -6.39 -6.18
C VAL A 243 -12.72 -5.07 -6.74
N SER A 244 -13.25 -3.93 -6.29
CA SER A 244 -12.80 -2.59 -6.67
C SER A 244 -11.32 -2.40 -6.33
N MET A 245 -10.90 -2.77 -5.11
CA MET A 245 -9.50 -2.71 -4.67
C MET A 245 -8.59 -3.65 -5.45
N VAL A 246 -9.05 -4.85 -5.79
CA VAL A 246 -8.31 -5.80 -6.64
C VAL A 246 -8.13 -5.24 -8.05
N LEU A 247 -9.18 -4.70 -8.66
CA LEU A 247 -9.12 -4.10 -10.00
C LEU A 247 -8.23 -2.86 -10.03
N GLN A 248 -8.27 -2.05 -8.96
CA GLN A 248 -7.36 -0.95 -8.78
C GLN A 248 -5.93 -1.46 -8.67
N TYR A 249 -5.66 -2.50 -7.88
CA TYR A 249 -4.34 -3.10 -7.80
C TYR A 249 -3.86 -3.70 -9.14
N TRP A 250 -4.72 -4.36 -9.91
CA TRP A 250 -4.38 -4.91 -11.23
C TRP A 250 -4.05 -3.83 -12.25
N THR A 251 -4.77 -2.71 -12.20
CA THR A 251 -4.54 -1.57 -13.09
C THR A 251 -3.33 -0.77 -12.65
N TRP A 252 -3.12 -0.65 -11.33
CA TRP A 252 -2.15 0.24 -10.73
C TRP A 252 -1.07 -0.53 -9.98
N LEU A 253 -0.58 -1.66 -10.50
CA LEU A 253 0.27 -2.60 -9.76
C LEU A 253 1.34 -1.86 -8.94
N LEU A 254 2.07 -0.93 -9.56
CA LEU A 254 3.12 -0.11 -8.91
C LEU A 254 2.66 1.10 -8.12
N GLY A 255 1.52 1.69 -8.50
CA GLY A 255 0.94 2.83 -7.77
C GLY A 255 0.16 2.38 -6.53
N ALA A 256 -0.33 1.15 -6.55
CA ALA A 256 -1.04 0.48 -5.48
C ALA A 256 0.00 -0.08 -4.50
N GLY A 257 0.54 0.81 -3.66
CA GLY A 257 1.44 0.44 -2.57
C GLY A 257 0.81 -0.52 -1.55
N PRO A 258 1.48 -0.77 -0.42
CA PRO A 258 1.01 -1.72 0.61
C PRO A 258 -0.40 -1.49 1.13
N HIS A 259 -0.94 -0.27 1.00
CA HIS A 259 -2.30 0.07 1.41
C HIS A 259 -3.37 -0.72 0.65
N ALA A 260 -3.23 -0.89 -0.68
CA ALA A 260 -4.24 -1.57 -1.49
C ALA A 260 -4.33 -3.06 -1.16
N VAL A 261 -3.17 -3.71 -0.97
CA VAL A 261 -3.12 -5.11 -0.53
C VAL A 261 -3.72 -5.23 0.87
N LEU A 262 -3.35 -4.35 1.78
CA LEU A 262 -3.86 -4.41 3.15
C LEU A 262 -5.39 -4.20 3.20
N TRP A 263 -5.95 -3.32 2.37
CA TRP A 263 -7.39 -3.18 2.19
C TRP A 263 -8.05 -4.50 1.78
N VAL A 264 -7.52 -5.18 0.76
CA VAL A 264 -8.03 -6.47 0.30
C VAL A 264 -7.96 -7.52 1.42
N LEU A 265 -6.84 -7.57 2.15
CA LEU A 265 -6.66 -8.52 3.26
C LEU A 265 -7.60 -8.27 4.43
N VAL A 266 -7.79 -6.99 4.82
CA VAL A 266 -8.70 -6.62 5.91
C VAL A 266 -10.15 -6.82 5.54
N LEU A 267 -10.56 -6.44 4.32
CA LEU A 267 -11.92 -6.73 3.84
C LEU A 267 -12.16 -8.24 3.77
N PHE A 268 -11.18 -9.02 3.32
CA PHE A 268 -11.25 -10.49 3.32
C PHE A 268 -11.39 -11.05 4.74
N ALA A 269 -10.58 -10.59 5.70
CA ALA A 269 -10.70 -10.99 7.10
C ALA A 269 -12.05 -10.61 7.71
N TRP A 270 -12.55 -9.40 7.40
CA TRP A 270 -13.85 -8.95 7.86
C TRP A 270 -14.99 -9.81 7.26
N MET A 271 -15.00 -10.04 5.95
CA MET A 271 -16.03 -10.83 5.27
C MET A 271 -16.09 -12.27 5.75
N THR A 272 -14.95 -12.90 5.98
CA THR A 272 -14.90 -14.30 6.47
C THR A 272 -15.46 -14.43 7.88
N HIS A 273 -15.21 -13.45 8.75
CA HIS A 273 -15.81 -13.39 10.08
C HIS A 273 -17.30 -13.05 10.02
N GLU A 274 -17.68 -12.13 9.14
CA GLU A 274 -19.05 -11.73 8.92
C GLU A 274 -19.92 -12.90 8.45
N GLU A 275 -19.47 -13.66 7.43
CA GLU A 275 -20.14 -14.88 6.97
C GLU A 275 -20.26 -15.90 8.10
N TYR A 276 -19.19 -16.08 8.89
CA TYR A 276 -19.20 -17.00 10.03
C TYR A 276 -20.28 -16.62 11.06
N MET A 277 -20.40 -15.32 11.40
CA MET A 277 -21.42 -14.82 12.34
C MET A 277 -22.84 -15.00 11.80
N ILE A 278 -23.05 -14.79 10.50
CA ILE A 278 -24.33 -15.04 9.81
C ILE A 278 -24.69 -16.52 9.86
N LYS A 279 -23.74 -17.42 9.56
CA LYS A 279 -23.96 -18.87 9.51
C LYS A 279 -24.40 -19.47 10.84
N HIS A 280 -24.05 -18.85 11.95
CA HIS A 280 -24.32 -19.35 13.30
C HIS A 280 -25.39 -18.55 14.04
N ASP A 281 -26.21 -17.77 13.32
CA ASP A 281 -27.31 -16.95 13.87
C ASP A 281 -26.86 -15.98 14.99
N ARG A 282 -25.61 -15.52 14.96
CA ARG A 282 -25.06 -14.52 15.89
C ARG A 282 -24.98 -13.12 15.27
N TYR A 283 -25.49 -12.99 14.05
CA TYR A 283 -25.52 -11.73 13.32
C TYR A 283 -26.54 -10.78 13.92
N ILE A 284 -26.08 -9.57 14.26
CA ILE A 284 -26.98 -8.46 14.58
C ILE A 284 -26.57 -7.27 13.71
N PRO A 285 -27.46 -6.79 12.82
CA PRO A 285 -27.14 -5.68 11.92
C PRO A 285 -26.82 -4.40 12.72
N LEU A 286 -26.09 -3.47 12.09
CA LEU A 286 -25.82 -2.15 12.68
C LEU A 286 -27.11 -1.35 12.86
N LEU A 287 -28.02 -1.43 11.89
CA LEU A 287 -29.34 -0.82 11.96
C LEU A 287 -30.43 -1.88 12.23
N PRO A 288 -31.44 -1.59 13.06
CA PRO A 288 -32.49 -2.53 13.46
C PRO A 288 -33.53 -2.74 12.34
N TRP A 289 -33.17 -3.44 11.27
CA TRP A 289 -34.10 -3.79 10.20
C TRP A 289 -34.69 -5.19 10.44
N LYS A 290 -36.02 -5.30 10.61
CA LYS A 290 -36.77 -6.54 10.89
C LYS A 290 -37.01 -7.43 9.66
N LEU A 291 -36.09 -7.50 8.71
CA LEU A 291 -36.28 -8.36 7.52
C LEU A 291 -35.43 -9.63 7.63
N LYS A 292 -36.09 -10.79 7.52
CA LYS A 292 -35.45 -12.11 7.51
C LYS A 292 -34.35 -12.17 6.44
N TYR A 293 -33.16 -12.61 6.83
CA TYR A 293 -32.07 -12.91 5.91
C TYR A 293 -32.48 -14.12 5.04
N SER A 294 -32.43 -13.98 3.72
CA SER A 294 -32.61 -15.12 2.81
C SER A 294 -31.44 -16.09 3.01
N GLN A 295 -31.73 -17.33 3.39
CA GLN A 295 -30.76 -18.30 3.93
C GLN A 295 -29.78 -18.89 2.89
N ASN A 296 -29.70 -18.37 1.66
CA ASN A 296 -29.05 -19.08 0.55
C ASN A 296 -27.94 -18.35 -0.27
N PRO A 297 -26.99 -17.60 0.32
CA PRO A 297 -25.83 -17.10 -0.43
C PRO A 297 -24.61 -18.05 -0.42
N LYS A 298 -24.72 -19.28 0.10
CA LYS A 298 -23.59 -20.11 0.55
C LYS A 298 -22.54 -20.47 -0.53
N HIS A 299 -22.95 -20.65 -1.79
CA HIS A 299 -22.02 -21.07 -2.85
C HIS A 299 -21.22 -19.90 -3.43
N HIS A 300 -21.85 -18.75 -3.65
CA HIS A 300 -21.20 -17.60 -4.30
C HIS A 300 -20.09 -16.97 -3.44
N VAL A 301 -20.30 -16.90 -2.13
CA VAL A 301 -19.32 -16.31 -1.19
C VAL A 301 -18.03 -17.13 -1.12
N ARG A 302 -18.16 -18.46 -1.07
CA ARG A 302 -16.99 -19.37 -1.01
C ARG A 302 -16.18 -19.36 -2.30
N THR A 303 -16.84 -19.35 -3.46
CA THR A 303 -16.16 -19.19 -4.75
C THR A 303 -15.39 -17.87 -4.81
N PHE A 304 -16.02 -16.80 -4.33
CA PHE A 304 -15.35 -15.50 -4.23
C PHE A 304 -14.13 -15.53 -3.29
N PHE A 305 -14.23 -16.19 -2.13
CA PHE A 305 -13.08 -16.34 -1.24
C PHE A 305 -11.94 -17.14 -1.85
N GLY A 306 -12.26 -18.19 -2.59
CA GLY A 306 -11.29 -18.95 -3.39
C GLY A 306 -10.60 -18.07 -4.43
N LEU A 307 -11.36 -17.28 -5.19
CA LEU A 307 -10.84 -16.38 -6.22
C LEU A 307 -9.98 -15.25 -5.62
N THR A 308 -10.42 -14.67 -4.50
CA THR A 308 -9.68 -13.63 -3.77
C THR A 308 -8.36 -14.19 -3.24
N THR A 309 -8.41 -15.38 -2.64
CA THR A 309 -7.22 -16.11 -2.18
C THR A 309 -6.26 -16.36 -3.34
N LEU A 310 -6.76 -16.89 -4.46
CA LEU A 310 -5.95 -17.11 -5.65
C LEU A 310 -5.32 -15.80 -6.12
N THR A 311 -6.08 -14.71 -6.18
CA THR A 311 -5.58 -13.40 -6.59
C THR A 311 -4.49 -12.87 -5.67
N ILE A 312 -4.68 -12.96 -4.35
CA ILE A 312 -3.66 -12.57 -3.36
C ILE A 312 -2.38 -13.38 -3.60
N LEU A 313 -2.51 -14.70 -3.73
CA LEU A 313 -1.36 -15.59 -3.92
C LEU A 313 -0.63 -15.30 -5.24
N THR A 314 -1.34 -15.23 -6.36
CA THR A 314 -0.72 -15.12 -7.69
C THR A 314 -0.22 -13.71 -8.01
N THR A 315 -0.89 -12.68 -7.48
CA THR A 315 -0.62 -11.29 -7.89
C THR A 315 0.02 -10.44 -6.80
N MET A 316 -0.10 -10.81 -5.52
CA MET A 316 0.37 -10.00 -4.39
C MET A 316 1.50 -10.66 -3.59
N MET A 317 1.60 -12.00 -3.58
CA MET A 317 2.57 -12.72 -2.75
C MET A 317 3.62 -13.50 -3.54
N PHE A 318 3.24 -14.09 -4.68
CA PHE A 318 4.15 -14.87 -5.53
C PHE A 318 4.34 -14.35 -6.97
N PRO A 319 4.43 -13.03 -7.22
CA PRO A 319 4.66 -12.53 -8.58
C PRO A 319 5.85 -13.18 -9.31
N PRO A 320 7.00 -13.48 -8.66
CA PRO A 320 8.13 -14.14 -9.34
C PRO A 320 7.82 -15.51 -9.95
N LEU A 321 6.84 -16.26 -9.41
CA LEU A 321 6.48 -17.60 -9.92
C LEU A 321 5.68 -17.53 -11.24
N PHE A 322 5.11 -16.37 -11.58
CA PHE A 322 4.25 -16.18 -12.76
C PHE A 322 4.94 -15.39 -13.89
N GLY A 323 6.26 -15.44 -13.97
CA GLY A 323 7.01 -14.73 -15.01
C GLY A 323 7.21 -13.24 -14.74
N LEU A 324 6.77 -12.71 -13.59
CA LEU A 324 7.15 -11.39 -13.08
C LEU A 324 8.50 -11.49 -12.33
N GLN A 325 9.44 -12.26 -12.89
CA GLN A 325 10.73 -12.63 -12.29
C GLN A 325 11.66 -11.44 -12.04
N GLY A 326 11.33 -10.30 -12.65
CA GLY A 326 11.96 -9.02 -12.37
C GLY A 326 11.49 -8.40 -11.07
N THR A 327 10.29 -8.67 -10.55
CA THR A 327 9.65 -7.95 -9.43
C THR A 327 9.61 -8.71 -8.12
N LEU A 328 10.45 -8.35 -7.17
CA LEU A 328 10.22 -8.67 -5.75
C LEU A 328 9.08 -7.77 -5.26
N GLN A 329 7.86 -8.28 -5.44
CA GLN A 329 6.65 -7.68 -4.90
C GLN A 329 6.13 -8.60 -3.82
N TRP A 330 6.08 -8.08 -2.61
CA TRP A 330 5.53 -8.79 -1.49
C TRP A 330 4.54 -7.90 -0.76
N GLY A 331 3.25 -8.23 -0.85
CA GLY A 331 2.19 -7.44 -0.23
C GLY A 331 2.04 -6.02 -0.81
N GLY A 332 2.29 -5.84 -2.12
CA GLY A 332 2.26 -4.49 -2.74
C GLY A 332 3.49 -3.64 -2.42
N VAL A 333 4.50 -4.25 -1.77
CA VAL A 333 5.73 -3.60 -1.40
C VAL A 333 6.81 -3.95 -2.42
N TYR A 334 7.23 -2.96 -3.19
CA TYR A 334 8.23 -3.08 -4.24
C TYR A 334 9.61 -2.86 -3.67
N THR A 335 10.40 -3.91 -3.48
CA THR A 335 11.74 -3.75 -2.90
C THR A 335 12.75 -3.14 -3.89
N ASP A 336 12.53 -3.16 -5.21
CA ASP A 336 13.67 -3.08 -6.17
C ASP A 336 13.48 -2.36 -7.52
N PHE A 337 12.56 -1.39 -7.65
CA PHE A 337 12.18 -0.86 -8.98
C PHE A 337 12.34 0.64 -9.20
N TRP A 338 12.77 1.40 -8.19
CA TRP A 338 12.81 2.85 -8.33
C TRP A 338 14.10 3.21 -9.04
N CYS A 339 13.96 3.84 -10.19
CA CYS A 339 15.04 4.57 -10.82
C CYS A 339 15.18 5.89 -10.09
N ASN A 340 16.40 6.19 -9.65
CA ASN A 340 16.76 7.47 -9.07
C ASN A 340 17.61 8.22 -10.08
N ALA A 341 17.37 9.52 -10.24
CA ALA A 341 18.24 10.39 -11.02
C ALA A 341 18.96 11.31 -10.03
N THR A 342 20.29 11.28 -10.00
CA THR A 342 21.04 12.34 -9.31
C THR A 342 21.25 13.45 -10.32
N VAL A 343 20.71 14.64 -10.04
CA VAL A 343 20.87 15.81 -10.91
C VAL A 343 21.67 16.91 -10.22
N VAL A 344 22.51 17.59 -11.00
CA VAL A 344 23.33 18.69 -10.51
C VAL A 344 23.13 19.91 -11.40
N GLY A 345 22.82 21.04 -10.78
CA GLY A 345 22.87 22.36 -11.40
C GLY A 345 24.26 22.95 -11.17
N ALA A 346 25.01 23.19 -12.26
CA ALA A 346 26.45 23.48 -12.36
C ALA A 346 27.34 22.25 -12.60
N VAL A 347 28.22 22.39 -13.61
CA VAL A 347 29.03 21.33 -14.23
C VAL A 347 29.97 20.67 -13.24
N ILE A 348 29.79 19.36 -13.02
CA ILE A 348 30.76 18.52 -12.31
C ILE A 348 30.80 17.14 -13.00
N PRO A 349 31.95 16.72 -13.54
CA PRO A 349 32.08 15.46 -14.28
C PRO A 349 32.10 14.21 -13.39
N ASP A 350 32.21 14.34 -12.07
CA ASP A 350 32.31 13.22 -11.12
C ASP A 350 31.34 13.39 -9.92
N PRO A 351 30.42 12.44 -9.66
CA PRO A 351 29.49 12.49 -8.52
C PRO A 351 30.18 12.50 -7.14
N GLU A 352 31.44 12.05 -7.04
CA GLU A 352 32.21 12.05 -5.78
C GLU A 352 32.95 13.37 -5.53
N GLN A 353 33.07 14.26 -6.53
CA GLN A 353 33.87 15.50 -6.45
C GLN A 353 33.03 16.78 -6.35
N ILE A 354 31.81 16.70 -5.82
CA ILE A 354 30.91 17.85 -5.83
C ILE A 354 31.29 18.87 -4.73
N PRO A 355 31.72 20.11 -5.04
CA PRO A 355 32.12 21.12 -4.07
C PRO A 355 30.99 21.54 -3.13
N GLU A 356 31.35 21.94 -1.90
CA GLU A 356 30.42 22.61 -0.99
C GLU A 356 29.99 23.95 -1.60
N GLY A 357 28.69 24.11 -1.87
CA GLY A 357 28.10 25.31 -2.51
C GLY A 357 27.33 25.07 -3.80
N VAL A 358 27.41 23.86 -4.37
CA VAL A 358 26.61 23.47 -5.54
C VAL A 358 25.28 22.88 -5.08
N SER A 359 24.17 23.35 -5.68
CA SER A 359 22.83 22.83 -5.38
C SER A 359 22.72 21.37 -5.84
N ARG A 360 22.78 20.43 -4.89
CA ARG A 360 22.48 19.02 -5.13
C ARG A 360 20.99 18.80 -4.93
N GLU A 361 20.33 18.26 -5.95
CA GLU A 361 18.98 17.74 -5.80
C GLU A 361 19.04 16.22 -6.04
N TYR A 362 18.81 15.44 -4.98
CA TYR A 362 18.54 14.02 -5.14
C TYR A 362 17.10 13.89 -5.63
N LEU A 363 16.94 13.83 -6.95
CA LEU A 363 15.69 13.41 -7.55
C LEU A 363 15.57 11.91 -7.41
N ARG A 364 15.22 11.51 -6.19
CA ARG A 364 14.37 10.33 -6.03
C ARG A 364 13.09 10.65 -6.80
N SER A 365 12.46 9.62 -7.35
CA SER A 365 11.01 9.68 -7.48
C SER A 365 10.47 9.93 -6.06
N SER A 366 10.36 11.20 -5.67
CA SER A 366 10.22 11.63 -4.27
C SER A 366 8.77 11.88 -3.99
N MET A 367 8.29 11.27 -2.91
CA MET A 367 6.94 11.36 -2.38
C MET A 367 6.55 12.74 -1.80
N ASP A 368 6.99 13.87 -2.37
CA ASP A 368 6.63 15.23 -1.90
C ASP A 368 6.24 16.19 -3.04
N ARG A 369 5.38 15.69 -3.90
CA ARG A 369 4.24 16.38 -4.52
C ARG A 369 3.52 15.28 -5.27
N THR A 370 2.21 15.19 -5.14
CA THR A 370 1.36 14.19 -5.79
C THR A 370 1.38 14.36 -7.32
N VAL A 371 2.49 14.01 -7.96
CA VAL A 371 2.64 13.72 -9.38
C VAL A 371 3.72 12.64 -9.43
N TRP A 372 3.26 11.42 -9.18
CA TRP A 372 3.94 10.16 -9.42
C TRP A 372 4.58 10.16 -10.84
N TYR A 373 5.65 9.38 -11.05
CA TYR A 373 6.27 8.99 -12.34
C TYR A 373 6.95 7.61 -12.15
N GLY A 374 6.26 6.50 -12.43
CA GLY A 374 6.93 5.37 -13.12
C GLY A 374 7.10 5.71 -14.61
N PRO A 375 7.74 4.92 -15.49
CA PRO A 375 7.83 3.45 -15.54
C PRO A 375 9.29 3.01 -15.69
N MET A 376 9.97 2.52 -14.66
CA MET A 376 11.43 2.24 -14.80
C MET A 376 11.80 0.82 -14.39
N HIS A 377 11.18 -0.12 -15.10
CA HIS A 377 11.36 -1.56 -14.91
C HIS A 377 12.52 -2.13 -15.69
N SER A 378 13.11 -1.36 -16.60
CA SER A 378 14.27 -1.78 -17.37
C SER A 378 15.41 -0.77 -17.19
N PRO A 379 16.69 -1.18 -17.28
CA PRO A 379 17.81 -0.24 -17.22
C PRO A 379 17.68 0.84 -18.29
N GLU A 380 17.15 0.48 -19.46
CA GLU A 380 16.97 1.36 -20.62
C GLU A 380 15.93 2.45 -20.34
N THR A 381 14.79 2.09 -19.75
CA THR A 381 13.75 3.07 -19.35
C THR A 381 14.24 4.01 -18.25
N CYS A 382 15.02 3.50 -17.29
CA CYS A 382 15.65 4.32 -16.25
C CYS A 382 16.68 5.30 -16.82
N LEU A 383 17.48 4.87 -17.79
CA LEU A 383 18.41 5.72 -18.52
C LEU A 383 17.69 6.80 -19.33
N ALA A 384 16.65 6.42 -20.08
CA ALA A 384 15.86 7.32 -20.91
C ALA A 384 15.17 8.42 -20.09
N TRP A 385 14.56 8.05 -18.97
CA TRP A 385 13.96 9.02 -18.05
C TRP A 385 15.02 9.90 -17.39
N SER A 386 16.09 9.33 -16.83
CA SER A 386 17.13 10.14 -16.19
C SER A 386 17.75 11.15 -17.18
N ARG A 387 17.88 10.77 -18.46
CA ARG A 387 18.32 11.66 -19.53
C ARG A 387 17.30 12.73 -19.90
N SER A 388 16.00 12.51 -19.72
CA SER A 388 14.96 13.50 -20.05
C SER A 388 15.08 14.78 -19.21
N TRP A 389 15.68 14.68 -18.02
CA TRP A 389 15.97 15.81 -17.15
C TRP A 389 17.04 16.75 -17.69
N CYS A 390 17.92 16.26 -18.57
CA CYS A 390 19.03 17.06 -19.11
C CYS A 390 18.54 18.29 -19.88
N GLY A 391 19.05 19.47 -19.48
CA GLY A 391 18.72 20.75 -20.11
C GLY A 391 17.36 21.34 -19.72
N THR A 392 16.64 20.75 -18.75
CA THR A 392 15.36 21.30 -18.27
C THR A 392 15.58 22.40 -17.24
N LEU A 393 14.81 23.50 -17.35
CA LEU A 393 14.80 24.61 -16.39
C LEU A 393 13.92 24.25 -15.19
N ARG A 394 14.43 24.44 -13.98
CA ARG A 394 13.75 24.03 -12.73
C ARG A 394 13.22 25.23 -11.93
N PRO A 395 12.25 25.01 -11.01
CA PRO A 395 11.57 26.07 -10.26
C PRO A 395 12.48 27.01 -9.44
N ALA A 396 13.74 26.63 -9.18
CA ALA A 396 14.74 27.49 -8.52
C ALA A 396 15.76 28.09 -9.51
N ASN A 397 15.37 28.28 -10.78
CA ASN A 397 16.16 28.95 -11.83
C ASN A 397 17.53 28.33 -12.14
N TYR A 398 17.69 27.02 -11.96
CA TYR A 398 18.86 26.29 -12.47
C TYR A 398 18.46 25.36 -13.61
N ILE A 399 19.45 25.07 -14.47
CA ILE A 399 19.35 24.11 -15.57
C ILE A 399 20.09 22.85 -15.14
N VAL A 400 19.46 21.69 -15.35
CA VAL A 400 20.09 20.39 -15.10
C VAL A 400 21.21 20.17 -16.13
N GLN A 401 22.46 20.16 -15.67
CA GLN A 401 23.66 19.98 -16.52
C GLN A 401 24.26 18.58 -16.43
N SER A 402 23.98 17.86 -15.34
CA SER A 402 24.31 16.45 -15.23
C SER A 402 23.14 15.65 -14.66
N ALA A 403 23.01 14.42 -15.15
CA ALA A 403 22.04 13.45 -14.67
C ALA A 403 22.68 12.06 -14.63
N PHE A 404 22.50 11.34 -13.53
CA PHE A 404 23.03 10.00 -13.33
C PHE A 404 21.88 9.05 -12.97
N ALA A 405 21.66 8.04 -13.81
CA ALA A 405 20.67 6.99 -13.54
C ALA A 405 21.21 6.02 -12.50
N TYR A 406 20.42 5.77 -11.46
CA TYR A 406 20.73 4.83 -10.39
C TYR A 406 19.56 3.87 -10.20
N ARG A 407 19.85 2.58 -10.18
CA ARG A 407 18.83 1.53 -10.10
C ARG A 407 19.42 0.31 -9.39
N ARG A 408 18.69 -0.24 -8.41
CA ARG A 408 19.07 -1.46 -7.66
C ARG A 408 20.48 -1.41 -7.08
N GLY A 409 20.82 -0.34 -6.37
CA GLY A 409 22.13 -0.23 -5.74
C GLY A 409 23.28 0.17 -6.68
N ALA A 410 23.03 0.28 -7.99
CA ALA A 410 24.06 0.52 -9.00
C ALA A 410 23.74 1.72 -9.90
N TYR A 411 24.78 2.49 -10.25
CA TYR A 411 24.68 3.46 -11.33
C TYR A 411 24.61 2.74 -12.67
N LEU A 412 23.61 3.08 -13.47
CA LEU A 412 23.51 2.62 -14.85
C LEU A 412 24.50 3.42 -15.71
N ALA A 413 24.86 2.85 -16.86
CA ALA A 413 25.86 3.43 -17.77
C ALA A 413 27.21 3.75 -17.09
N GLY A 414 27.61 2.98 -16.07
CA GLY A 414 28.93 3.10 -15.44
C GLY A 414 29.20 4.46 -14.78
N LYS A 415 28.18 5.10 -14.19
CA LYS A 415 28.24 6.47 -13.64
C LYS A 415 28.46 7.57 -14.70
N ALA A 416 28.28 7.29 -15.99
CA ALA A 416 28.38 8.32 -17.02
C ALA A 416 27.32 9.41 -16.81
N ASN A 417 27.72 10.68 -16.99
CA ASN A 417 26.77 11.77 -17.05
C ASN A 417 25.90 11.62 -18.31
N LEU A 418 24.62 11.32 -18.12
CA LEU A 418 23.68 11.05 -19.21
C LEU A 418 23.42 12.27 -20.10
N CYS A 419 23.68 13.47 -19.60
CA CYS A 419 23.53 14.72 -20.36
C CYS A 419 24.67 14.94 -21.35
N LEU A 420 25.79 14.24 -21.21
CA LEU A 420 26.92 14.27 -22.15
C LEU A 420 26.86 13.14 -23.18
N LEU A 421 25.99 12.15 -22.97
CA LEU A 421 25.81 11.07 -23.93
C LEU A 421 24.99 11.56 -25.13
N PRO A 422 25.24 11.04 -26.34
CA PRO A 422 24.42 11.35 -27.50
C PRO A 422 22.94 11.06 -27.20
N PRO A 423 22.01 11.93 -27.62
CA PRO A 423 20.59 11.64 -27.52
C PRO A 423 20.28 10.39 -28.36
N ASP A 424 19.56 9.43 -27.79
CA ASP A 424 19.13 8.21 -28.50
C ASP A 424 17.65 8.24 -28.87
N GLY A 425 16.98 9.37 -28.60
CA GLY A 425 15.58 9.61 -28.93
C GLY A 425 14.59 9.00 -27.95
N THR A 426 15.03 8.14 -27.04
CA THR A 426 14.17 7.54 -26.01
C THR A 426 13.81 8.55 -24.92
N GLU A 427 14.64 9.57 -24.70
CA GLU A 427 14.36 10.66 -23.75
C GLU A 427 13.14 11.50 -24.15
N LYS A 428 12.81 11.53 -25.45
CA LYS A 428 11.64 12.28 -25.97
C LYS A 428 10.31 11.72 -25.49
N TRP A 429 10.26 10.44 -25.10
CA TRP A 429 9.04 9.85 -24.53
C TRP A 429 8.71 10.45 -23.15
N PHE A 430 9.70 11.03 -22.48
CA PHE A 430 9.60 11.56 -21.12
C PHE A 430 9.75 13.08 -21.04
N LYS A 431 10.30 13.75 -22.06
CA LYS A 431 10.27 15.21 -22.19
C LYS A 431 8.84 15.66 -22.50
N GLN A 432 8.26 16.51 -21.65
CA GLN A 432 7.08 17.31 -21.97
C GLN A 432 7.51 18.71 -22.38
#